data_AF-A0AAD9P501-F1
#
_entry.id   AF-A0AAD9P501-F1
#
_cell.length_a   1.000
_cell.length_b   1.000
_cell.length_c   1.000
_cell.angle_alpha   90.00
_cell.angle_beta   90.00
_cell.angle_gamma   90.00
#
_symmetry.space_group_name_H-M   'P 1'
#
loop_
_entity.id
_entity.type
_entity.pdbx_description
1 polymer ?
#
loop_
_entity_poly.entity_id
_entity_poly.type
_entity_poly.pdbx_seq_one_letter_code
_entity_poly.pdbx_strand_id
1 'polypeptide(L)'
;MLTAPDCLNYMQSGSELVKVRSNSRQYHRLFTIDKELTEIRWQPSSKKPHKARIPIDQIKEVRVGKNTDVLRNHDVAGSYADECAFSIIYGDNFETMDLIANSPDEAIIWVTGLTCLISGKIRGR
;
A
#
# COMPACT_ATOMS: atom_id res chain seq x y z
N MET A 1 -5.19 12.70 -16.94
CA MET A 1 -4.76 12.54 -15.53
C MET A 1 -5.76 11.61 -14.87
N LEU A 2 -5.29 10.58 -14.17
CA LEU A 2 -6.16 9.70 -13.37
C LEU A 2 -6.82 10.52 -12.26
N THR A 3 -8.13 10.39 -12.09
CA THR A 3 -8.85 11.07 -11.01
C THR A 3 -8.81 10.22 -9.73
N ALA A 4 -9.11 10.83 -8.58
CA ALA A 4 -9.18 10.08 -7.32
C ALA A 4 -10.22 8.93 -7.37
N PRO A 5 -11.43 9.10 -7.94
CA PRO A 5 -12.35 7.98 -8.19
C PRO A 5 -11.75 6.85 -9.04
N ASP A 6 -11.00 7.17 -10.10
CA ASP A 6 -10.37 6.14 -10.94
C ASP A 6 -9.36 5.31 -10.14
N CYS A 7 -8.58 5.97 -9.27
CA CYS A 7 -7.62 5.29 -8.41
C CYS A 7 -8.33 4.34 -7.42
N LEU A 8 -9.43 4.79 -6.82
CA LEU A 8 -10.20 3.98 -5.87
C LEU A 8 -10.88 2.78 -6.55
N ASN A 9 -11.47 2.98 -7.73
CA ASN A 9 -12.06 1.89 -8.50
C ASN A 9 -11.01 0.82 -8.87
N TYR A 10 -9.80 1.25 -9.24
CA TYR A 10 -8.68 0.35 -9.48
C TYR A 10 -8.30 -0.42 -8.20
N MET A 11 -8.13 0.27 -7.08
CA MET A 11 -7.80 -0.36 -5.79
C MET A 11 -8.89 -1.33 -5.31
N GLN A 12 -10.17 -1.09 -5.61
CA GLN A 12 -11.27 -2.00 -5.27
C GLN A 12 -11.30 -3.25 -6.16
N SER A 13 -10.91 -3.10 -7.43
CA SER A 13 -10.74 -4.23 -8.36
C SER A 13 -9.57 -5.12 -7.94
N GLY A 14 -8.58 -4.51 -7.28
CA GLY A 14 -7.42 -5.16 -6.70
C GLY A 14 -6.24 -5.22 -7.66
N SER A 15 -5.04 -5.25 -7.08
CA SER A 15 -3.79 -5.31 -7.83
C SER A 15 -2.77 -6.19 -7.10
N GLU A 16 -1.95 -6.91 -7.86
CA GLU A 16 -0.88 -7.73 -7.28
C GLU A 16 0.31 -6.85 -6.90
N LEU A 17 0.65 -6.83 -5.62
CA LEU A 17 1.82 -6.12 -5.11
C LEU A 17 2.75 -7.11 -4.40
N VAL A 18 4.04 -6.77 -4.34
CA VAL A 18 5.01 -7.50 -3.54
C VAL A 18 5.11 -6.87 -2.17
N LYS A 19 4.71 -7.61 -1.13
CA LYS A 19 4.95 -7.23 0.27
C LYS A 19 6.35 -7.65 0.69
N VAL A 20 7.17 -6.67 1.05
CA VAL A 20 8.53 -6.89 1.55
C VAL A 20 8.53 -6.89 3.08
N ARG A 21 9.30 -7.80 3.69
CA ARG A 21 9.48 -7.89 5.15
C ARG A 21 10.91 -7.53 5.54
N SER A 22 11.10 -7.20 6.81
CA SER A 22 12.41 -6.83 7.37
C SER A 22 13.52 -7.88 7.22
N ASN A 23 13.17 -9.14 7.00
CA ASN A 23 14.12 -10.21 6.68
C ASN A 23 14.28 -10.45 5.17
N SER A 24 14.05 -9.41 4.36
CA SER A 24 14.07 -9.42 2.88
C SER A 24 13.08 -10.40 2.22
N ARG A 25 12.20 -11.09 2.99
CA ARG A 25 11.21 -11.99 2.40
C ARG A 25 10.15 -11.20 1.64
N GLN A 26 9.81 -11.72 0.47
CA GLN A 26 8.89 -11.10 -0.46
C GLN A 26 7.66 -11.99 -0.66
N TYR A 27 6.49 -11.36 -0.73
CA TYR A 27 5.23 -12.06 -0.87
C TYR A 27 4.36 -11.36 -1.90
N HIS A 28 4.10 -12.03 -3.02
CA HIS A 28 3.08 -11.60 -3.98
C HIS A 28 1.70 -11.75 -3.35
N ARG A 29 0.94 -10.67 -3.32
CA ARG A 29 -0.39 -10.61 -2.72
C ARG A 29 -1.30 -9.76 -3.58
N LEU A 30 -2.53 -10.20 -3.73
CA LEU A 30 -3.60 -9.34 -4.23
C LEU A 30 -4.00 -8.39 -3.10
N PHE A 31 -3.73 -7.10 -3.27
CA PHE A 31 -4.20 -6.05 -2.39
C PHE A 31 -5.47 -5.43 -2.94
N THR A 32 -6.41 -5.13 -2.04
CA THR A 32 -7.66 -4.43 -2.35
C THR A 32 -7.96 -3.37 -1.31
N ILE A 33 -8.76 -2.38 -1.66
CA ILE A 33 -9.55 -1.61 -0.68
C ILE A 33 -10.98 -2.16 -0.65
N ASP A 34 -11.59 -2.18 0.53
CA ASP A 34 -12.99 -2.62 0.68
C ASP A 34 -13.99 -1.68 -0.02
N LYS A 35 -15.25 -2.12 -0.11
CA LYS A 35 -16.29 -1.37 -0.81
C LYS A 35 -16.62 -0.06 -0.09
N GLU A 36 -16.48 -0.07 1.23
CA GLU A 36 -16.78 1.02 2.13
C GLU A 36 -15.63 2.03 2.25
N LEU A 37 -14.47 1.76 1.63
CA LEU A 37 -13.26 2.59 1.69
C LEU A 37 -12.79 2.84 3.13
N THR A 38 -12.92 1.81 3.97
CA THR A 38 -12.55 1.83 5.39
C THR A 38 -11.29 1.06 5.69
N GLU A 39 -10.86 0.13 4.83
CA GLU A 39 -9.69 -0.69 5.09
C GLU A 39 -9.04 -1.28 3.84
N ILE A 40 -7.71 -1.39 3.88
CA ILE A 40 -6.91 -2.14 2.92
C ILE A 40 -6.90 -3.60 3.34
N ARG A 41 -7.00 -4.53 2.39
CA ARG A 41 -6.97 -5.98 2.61
C ARG A 41 -5.97 -6.65 1.67
N TRP A 42 -5.49 -7.84 2.02
CA TRP A 42 -4.62 -8.62 1.15
C TRP A 42 -4.81 -10.13 1.27
N GLN A 43 -4.59 -10.84 0.16
CA GLN A 43 -4.64 -12.30 0.10
C GLN A 43 -3.64 -12.89 -0.91
N PRO A 44 -3.21 -14.16 -0.75
CA PRO A 44 -3.49 -15.04 0.38
C PRO A 44 -2.77 -14.58 1.66
N SER A 45 -3.28 -14.92 2.84
CA SER A 45 -2.57 -14.67 4.10
C SER A 45 -2.58 -15.90 4.98
N SER A 46 -1.45 -16.19 5.64
CA SER A 46 -1.38 -17.21 6.69
C SER A 46 -1.98 -16.73 8.02
N LYS A 47 -2.32 -15.44 8.15
CA LYS A 47 -3.04 -14.93 9.31
C LYS A 47 -4.55 -15.13 9.16
N LYS A 48 -5.27 -15.12 10.28
CA LYS A 48 -6.75 -15.08 10.27
C LYS A 48 -7.23 -13.89 9.42
N PRO A 49 -8.32 -14.00 8.64
CA PRO A 49 -8.77 -12.95 7.71
C PRO A 49 -8.90 -11.55 8.33
N HIS A 50 -9.39 -11.44 9.56
CA HIS A 50 -9.52 -10.15 10.27
C HIS A 50 -8.19 -9.46 10.63
N LYS A 51 -7.05 -10.16 10.47
CA LYS A 51 -5.70 -9.63 10.69
C LYS A 51 -4.97 -9.29 9.40
N ALA A 52 -5.53 -9.64 8.24
CA ALA A 52 -4.97 -9.31 6.93
C ALA A 52 -5.57 -7.99 6.41
N ARG A 53 -5.53 -6.96 7.27
CA ARG A 53 -6.11 -5.65 6.99
C ARG A 53 -5.35 -4.51 7.65
N ILE A 54 -5.46 -3.31 7.08
CA ILE A 54 -5.10 -2.03 7.70
C ILE A 54 -6.32 -1.11 7.59
N PRO A 55 -6.95 -0.70 8.71
CA PRO A 55 -7.96 0.35 8.70
C PRO A 55 -7.40 1.68 8.19
N ILE A 56 -8.15 2.38 7.33
CA ILE A 56 -7.75 3.67 6.75
C ILE A 56 -7.54 4.73 7.83
N ASP A 57 -8.34 4.70 8.90
CA ASP A 57 -8.23 5.62 10.04
C ASP A 57 -6.97 5.38 10.91
N GLN A 58 -6.29 4.25 10.72
CA GLN A 58 -5.01 3.95 11.37
C GLN A 58 -3.80 4.36 10.53
N ILE A 59 -3.98 4.73 9.26
CA ILE A 59 -2.88 5.17 8.40
C ILE A 59 -2.44 6.57 8.83
N LYS A 60 -1.16 6.72 9.15
CA LYS A 60 -0.54 7.99 9.51
C LYS A 60 -0.03 8.73 8.28
N GLU A 61 0.57 8.01 7.34
CA GLU A 61 1.09 8.55 6.09
C GLU A 61 1.37 7.46 5.05
N VAL A 62 1.57 7.89 3.80
CA VAL A 62 2.06 7.04 2.71
C VAL A 62 3.33 7.68 2.17
N ARG A 63 4.41 6.90 2.09
CA ARG A 63 5.72 7.35 1.59
C ARG A 63 5.99 6.72 0.22
N VAL A 64 6.32 7.53 -0.76
CA VAL A 64 6.75 7.07 -2.11
C VAL A 64 8.22 6.69 -2.07
N GLY A 65 8.65 5.71 -2.85
CA GLY A 65 10.04 5.28 -2.95
C GLY A 65 10.50 4.39 -1.79
N LYS A 66 11.78 4.03 -1.83
CA LYS A 66 12.45 3.18 -0.84
C LYS A 66 12.82 3.99 0.41
N ASN A 67 11.79 4.40 1.15
CA ASN A 67 11.94 5.35 2.26
C ASN A 67 11.89 4.72 3.67
N THR A 68 11.96 3.40 3.75
CA THR A 68 12.05 2.62 4.99
C THR A 68 13.31 1.76 4.98
N ASP A 69 13.79 1.35 6.15
CA ASP A 69 14.97 0.50 6.27
C ASP A 69 14.80 -0.85 5.55
N VAL A 70 13.57 -1.36 5.49
CA VAL A 70 13.21 -2.59 4.77
C VAL A 70 13.47 -2.43 3.26
N LEU A 71 13.04 -1.32 2.67
CA LEU A 71 13.17 -1.07 1.24
C LEU A 71 14.57 -0.56 0.84
N ARG A 72 15.30 0.04 1.78
CA ARG A 72 16.71 0.45 1.60
C ARG A 72 17.69 -0.70 1.75
N ASN A 73 17.24 -1.86 2.24
CA ASN A 73 18.09 -3.05 2.30
C ASN A 73 18.63 -3.38 0.90
N HIS A 74 19.94 -3.58 0.79
CA HIS A 74 20.64 -3.86 -0.48
C HIS A 74 20.01 -5.01 -1.28
N ASP A 75 19.52 -6.06 -0.62
CA ASP A 75 18.87 -7.20 -1.28
C ASP A 75 17.61 -6.82 -2.07
N VAL A 76 16.95 -5.74 -1.66
CA VAL A 76 15.68 -5.27 -2.25
C VAL A 76 15.92 -4.04 -3.11
N ALA A 77 16.79 -3.13 -2.65
CA ALA A 77 17.04 -1.84 -3.29
C ALA A 77 17.62 -2.00 -4.70
N GLY A 78 18.41 -3.04 -4.97
CA GLY A 78 18.95 -3.31 -6.31
C GLY A 78 17.98 -4.01 -7.27
N SER A 79 16.90 -4.62 -6.77
CA SER A 79 16.02 -5.49 -7.57
C SER A 79 14.84 -4.77 -8.20
N TYR A 80 14.45 -3.60 -7.67
CA TYR A 80 13.25 -2.88 -8.08
C TYR A 80 13.55 -1.42 -8.39
N ALA A 81 12.76 -0.82 -9.28
CA ALA A 81 12.80 0.63 -9.50
C ALA A 81 12.30 1.36 -8.24
N ASP A 82 12.83 2.56 -7.97
CA ASP A 82 12.41 3.34 -6.80
C ASP A 82 10.96 3.82 -6.94
N GLU A 83 10.57 4.17 -8.16
CA GLU A 83 9.24 4.70 -8.49
C GLU A 83 8.12 3.65 -8.36
N CYS A 84 8.48 2.36 -8.33
CA CYS A 84 7.54 1.26 -8.07
C CYS A 84 7.33 1.02 -6.57
N ALA A 85 8.16 1.60 -5.70
CA ALA A 85 8.14 1.33 -4.28
C ALA A 85 7.28 2.35 -3.52
N PHE A 86 6.60 1.89 -2.48
CA PHE A 86 5.95 2.76 -1.51
C PHE A 86 5.75 2.04 -0.18
N SER A 87 5.53 2.80 0.88
CA SER A 87 5.27 2.28 2.23
C SER A 87 4.05 2.94 2.85
N ILE A 88 3.23 2.14 3.51
CA ILE A 88 2.12 2.63 4.33
C ILE A 88 2.58 2.60 5.79
N ILE A 89 2.51 3.75 6.45
CA ILE A 89 2.85 3.87 7.87
C ILE A 89 1.54 3.90 8.67
N TYR A 90 1.38 2.99 9.62
CA TYR A 90 0.10 2.81 10.31
C TYR A 90 0.25 2.46 11.79
N GLY A 91 -0.83 2.66 12.54
CA GLY A 91 -0.90 2.39 13.97
C GLY A 91 -0.08 3.36 14.81
N ASP A 92 -0.16 3.22 16.14
CA ASP A 92 0.48 4.16 17.07
C ASP A 92 1.99 3.89 17.24
N ASN A 93 2.43 2.68 16.87
CA ASN A 93 3.84 2.30 16.87
C ASN A 93 4.54 2.57 15.52
N PHE A 94 3.88 3.27 14.58
CA PHE A 94 4.41 3.58 13.25
C PHE A 94 4.92 2.32 12.50
N GLU A 95 4.11 1.26 12.50
CA GLU A 95 4.41 0.05 11.74
C GLU A 95 4.43 0.36 10.24
N THR A 96 5.26 -0.38 9.49
CA THR A 96 5.39 -0.21 8.04
C THR A 96 4.80 -1.40 7.27
N MET A 97 4.04 -1.09 6.22
CA MET A 97 3.69 -2.03 5.15
C MET A 97 4.46 -1.60 3.90
N ASP A 98 5.57 -2.28 3.64
CA ASP A 98 6.47 -1.99 2.53
C ASP A 98 6.06 -2.78 1.28
N LEU A 99 5.81 -2.07 0.19
CA LEU A 99 5.16 -2.59 -1.02
C LEU A 99 5.95 -2.20 -2.28
N ILE A 100 6.00 -3.13 -3.23
CA ILE A 100 6.48 -2.88 -4.59
C ILE A 100 5.34 -3.17 -5.57
N ALA A 101 5.03 -2.20 -6.41
CA ALA A 101 4.11 -2.31 -7.54
C ALA A 101 4.83 -2.85 -8.78
N ASN A 102 4.07 -3.37 -9.74
CA ASN A 102 4.59 -3.87 -11.02
C ASN A 102 5.03 -2.73 -11.94
N SER A 103 4.50 -1.51 -11.73
CA SER A 103 4.87 -0.32 -12.48
C SER A 103 4.83 0.95 -11.62
N PRO A 104 5.52 2.03 -12.05
CA PRO A 104 5.41 3.34 -11.41
C PRO A 104 3.98 3.87 -11.42
N ASP A 105 3.23 3.65 -12.50
CA ASP A 105 1.83 4.08 -12.61
C ASP A 105 0.95 3.39 -11.57
N GLU A 106 1.16 2.09 -11.34
CA GLU A 106 0.43 1.34 -10.32
C GLU A 106 0.78 1.83 -8.90
N ALA A 107 2.05 2.13 -8.62
CA ALA A 107 2.44 2.76 -7.37
C ALA A 107 1.78 4.14 -7.19
N ILE A 108 1.73 4.96 -8.24
CA ILE A 108 1.08 6.28 -8.23
C ILE A 108 -0.42 6.13 -7.96
N ILE A 109 -1.10 5.14 -8.55
CA ILE A 109 -2.53 4.87 -8.30
C ILE A 109 -2.76 4.60 -6.80
N TRP A 110 -1.99 3.68 -6.22
CA TRP A 110 -2.11 3.31 -4.81
C TRP A 110 -1.81 4.50 -3.88
N VAL A 111 -0.72 5.22 -4.13
CA VAL A 111 -0.32 6.39 -3.34
C VAL A 111 -1.39 7.49 -3.43
N THR A 112 -1.89 7.77 -4.63
CA THR A 112 -2.91 8.81 -4.85
C THR A 112 -4.22 8.45 -4.16
N GLY A 113 -4.72 7.23 -4.36
CA GLY A 113 -5.96 6.77 -3.74
C GLY A 113 -5.89 6.78 -2.22
N LEU A 114 -4.80 6.27 -1.63
CA LEU A 114 -4.61 6.31 -0.18
C LEU A 114 -4.48 7.74 0.36
N THR A 115 -3.74 8.62 -0.33
CA THR A 115 -3.60 10.03 0.05
C THR A 115 -4.95 10.76 0.05
N CYS A 116 -5.81 10.48 -0.94
CA CYS A 116 -7.16 11.03 -1.01
C CYS A 116 -8.05 10.56 0.16
N LEU A 117 -7.89 9.31 0.59
CA LEU A 117 -8.66 8.75 1.71
C LEU A 117 -8.22 9.33 3.06
N ILE A 118 -6.91 9.39 3.34
CA ILE A 118 -6.40 9.92 4.62
C ILE A 118 -6.60 11.42 4.76
N SER A 119 -6.62 12.17 3.65
CA SER A 119 -6.88 13.61 3.66
C SER A 119 -8.37 13.96 3.80
N GLY A 120 -9.26 12.97 3.81
CA GLY A 120 -10.71 13.19 3.89
C GLY A 120 -11.33 13.81 2.63
N LYS A 121 -10.56 14.03 1.56
CA LYS A 121 -11.02 14.65 0.30
C LYS A 121 -12.16 13.89 -0.39
N ILE A 122 -12.32 12.61 -0.07
CA ILE A 122 -13.39 11.75 -0.61
C ILE A 122 -14.58 11.63 0.35
N ARG A 123 -14.39 11.95 1.64
CA ARG A 123 -15.40 11.75 2.68
C ARG A 123 -16.33 12.95 2.89
N GLY A 124 -16.25 14.00 2.06
CA GLY A 124 -17.21 15.09 2.01
C GLY A 124 -17.43 15.80 3.36
N ARG A 125 -16.69 16.88 3.58
CA ARG A 125 -17.26 18.08 4.21
C ARG A 125 -17.26 19.19 3.19
#